data_AF-A0AAW9J3V2-F1
#
_entry.id   AF-A0AAW9J3V2-F1
#
_cell.length_a   1.000
_cell.length_b   1.000
_cell.length_c   1.000
_cell.angle_alpha   90.00
_cell.angle_beta   90.00
_cell.angle_gamma   90.00
#
_symmetry.space_group_name_H-M   'P 1'
#
loop_
_entity.id
_entity.type
_entity.pdbx_description
1 polymer ?
#
loop_
_entity_poly.entity_id
_entity_poly.type
_entity_poly.pdbx_seq_one_letter_code
_entity_poly.pdbx_strand_id
1 'polypeptide(L)'
;LIGILLFMIPVNFNGEITIPVAILSKFLAKALGEWLTPIIATSVCISVIISIITKVFKPNFIINNEFLNTLFNIKPIWFVTRIIGAVFCVLSLFKVGPEAIISDSTGAFVLNGLLTILFTIFFFAGLLLPLLLNFGLLEFFGALLTKVMRPIFTLPGRSSIDCITSWLGDGTLGVMLTNKQYEEGFYSKREAAIISTTFSAVSITFSLIVIDTVGLSHLFIPFYLTVSLSGVIAAIIIPRIYPLCKVPDTYYNNQENKDNESIPEGY
;
A
#
# COMPACT_ATOMS: atom_id res chain seq x y z
N LEU A 1 -11.62 16.55 6.34
CA LEU A 1 -12.65 16.96 5.35
C LEU A 1 -12.11 16.93 3.92
N ILE A 2 -11.07 17.71 3.58
CA ILE A 2 -10.50 17.73 2.23
C ILE A 2 -9.98 16.34 1.80
N GLY A 3 -9.24 15.62 2.65
CA GLY A 3 -8.78 14.26 2.34
C GLY A 3 -9.94 13.29 2.04
N ILE A 4 -11.02 13.33 2.83
CA ILE A 4 -12.22 12.49 2.61
C ILE A 4 -12.82 12.77 1.24
N LEU A 5 -12.99 14.06 0.91
CA LEU A 5 -13.52 14.46 -0.39
C LEU A 5 -12.65 13.95 -1.54
N LEU A 6 -11.34 14.06 -1.40
CA LEU A 6 -10.40 13.70 -2.47
C LEU A 6 -10.24 12.18 -2.68
N PHE A 7 -10.28 11.39 -1.61
CA PHE A 7 -9.94 9.95 -1.65
C PHE A 7 -11.11 9.00 -1.41
N MET A 8 -12.19 9.44 -0.76
CA MET A 8 -13.28 8.55 -0.33
C MET A 8 -14.62 8.85 -0.98
N ILE A 9 -14.88 10.08 -1.42
CA ILE A 9 -16.17 10.44 -2.02
C ILE A 9 -16.15 10.10 -3.52
N PRO A 10 -16.95 9.13 -3.98
CA PRO A 10 -17.09 8.87 -5.40
C PRO A 10 -17.80 10.05 -6.08
N VAL A 11 -17.31 10.43 -7.25
CA VAL A 11 -17.86 11.47 -8.13
C VAL A 11 -18.11 10.88 -9.50
N ASN A 12 -19.15 11.36 -10.18
CA ASN A 12 -19.41 11.01 -11.56
C ASN A 12 -18.58 11.94 -12.47
N PHE A 13 -17.66 11.37 -13.24
CA PHE A 13 -16.85 12.10 -14.21
C PHE A 13 -16.94 11.40 -15.57
N ASN A 14 -17.46 12.10 -16.58
CA ASN A 14 -17.69 11.57 -17.93
C ASN A 14 -18.53 10.27 -17.97
N GLY A 15 -19.46 10.09 -17.03
CA GLY A 15 -20.32 8.90 -16.97
C GLY A 15 -19.74 7.73 -16.16
N GLU A 16 -18.50 7.84 -15.69
CA GLU A 16 -17.86 6.85 -14.83
C GLU A 16 -17.80 7.32 -13.38
N ILE A 17 -18.01 6.38 -12.45
CA ILE A 17 -17.83 6.63 -11.02
C ILE A 17 -16.33 6.53 -10.71
N THR A 18 -15.75 7.64 -10.23
CA THR A 18 -14.34 7.71 -9.87
C THR A 18 -14.12 8.55 -8.62
N ILE A 19 -12.87 8.76 -8.18
CA ILE A 19 -12.54 9.65 -7.05
C ILE A 19 -11.77 10.87 -7.55
N PRO A 20 -11.86 12.04 -6.88
CA PRO A 20 -11.19 13.26 -7.36
C PRO A 20 -9.68 13.13 -7.55
N VAL A 21 -8.95 12.39 -6.70
CA VAL A 21 -7.50 12.15 -6.92
C VAL A 21 -7.23 11.38 -8.22
N ALA A 22 -8.09 10.41 -8.58
CA ALA A 22 -7.94 9.68 -9.83
C ALA A 22 -8.16 10.59 -11.04
N ILE A 23 -9.08 11.55 -10.94
CA ILE A 23 -9.29 12.58 -11.98
C ILE A 23 -8.03 13.45 -12.14
N LEU A 24 -7.46 13.95 -11.05
CA LEU A 24 -6.22 14.74 -11.08
C LEU A 24 -5.07 13.96 -11.72
N SER A 25 -4.95 12.68 -11.38
CA SER A 25 -3.98 11.79 -12.00
C SER A 25 -4.21 11.60 -13.50
N LYS A 26 -5.45 11.36 -13.94
CA LYS A 26 -5.81 11.27 -15.37
C LYS A 26 -5.44 12.56 -16.11
N PHE A 27 -5.62 13.73 -15.50
CA PHE A 27 -5.19 15.00 -16.07
C PHE A 27 -3.66 15.11 -16.19
N LEU A 28 -2.90 14.73 -15.16
CA LEU A 28 -1.45 14.74 -15.20
C LEU A 28 -0.91 13.75 -16.23
N ALA A 29 -1.48 12.55 -16.30
CA ALA A 29 -1.11 11.54 -17.29
C ALA A 29 -1.33 12.07 -18.71
N LYS A 30 -2.47 12.73 -18.96
CA LYS A 30 -2.77 13.36 -20.25
C LYS A 30 -1.84 14.54 -20.55
N ALA A 31 -1.46 15.34 -19.55
CA ALA A 31 -0.56 16.47 -19.72
C ALA A 31 0.87 16.03 -20.07
N LEU A 32 1.34 14.91 -19.50
CA LEU A 32 2.65 14.34 -19.81
C LEU A 32 2.64 13.52 -21.11
N GLY A 33 1.51 12.91 -21.45
CA GLY A 33 1.30 12.22 -22.73
C GLY A 33 2.40 11.21 -23.05
N GLU A 34 2.98 11.32 -24.25
CA GLU A 34 4.03 10.42 -24.74
C GLU A 34 5.35 10.50 -23.95
N TRP A 35 5.56 11.58 -23.17
CA TRP A 35 6.75 11.73 -22.35
C TRP A 35 6.69 10.92 -21.05
N LEU A 36 5.50 10.47 -20.64
CA LEU A 36 5.31 9.78 -19.37
C LEU A 36 6.11 8.48 -19.29
N THR A 37 6.03 7.64 -20.34
CA THR A 37 6.78 6.38 -20.37
C THR A 37 8.30 6.60 -20.35
N PRO A 38 8.90 7.45 -21.20
CA PRO A 38 10.32 7.78 -21.13
C PRO A 38 10.75 8.34 -19.78
N ILE A 39 9.95 9.21 -19.15
CA ILE A 39 10.25 9.76 -17.82
C ILE A 39 10.35 8.63 -16.79
N ILE A 40 9.39 7.71 -16.78
CA ILE A 40 9.38 6.57 -15.86
C ILE A 40 10.59 5.66 -16.09
N ALA A 41 10.83 5.25 -17.33
CA ALA A 41 11.95 4.39 -17.67
C ALA A 41 13.31 5.04 -17.30
N THR A 42 13.45 6.34 -17.57
CA THR A 42 14.65 7.11 -17.21
C THR A 42 14.82 7.19 -15.69
N SER A 43 13.75 7.47 -14.94
CA SER A 43 13.76 7.50 -13.48
C SER A 43 14.19 6.17 -12.87
N VAL A 44 13.68 5.05 -13.40
CA VAL A 44 14.08 3.69 -12.99
C VAL A 44 15.56 3.44 -13.27
N CYS A 45 16.06 3.84 -14.45
CA CYS A 45 17.47 3.70 -14.80
C CYS A 45 18.39 4.55 -13.89
N ILE A 46 18.02 5.81 -13.66
CA ILE A 46 18.72 6.72 -12.74
C ILE A 46 18.79 6.09 -11.34
N SER A 47 17.69 5.51 -10.87
CA SER A 47 17.64 4.84 -9.57
C SER A 47 18.66 3.69 -9.47
N VAL A 48 18.80 2.86 -10.50
CA VAL A 48 19.82 1.82 -10.56
C VAL A 48 21.23 2.40 -10.57
N ILE A 49 21.50 3.40 -11.41
CA ILE A 49 22.82 4.02 -11.54
C ILE A 49 23.27 4.60 -10.20
N ILE A 50 22.41 5.37 -9.53
CA ILE A 50 22.72 5.96 -8.23
C ILE A 50 22.89 4.86 -7.17
N SER A 51 22.10 3.78 -7.21
CA SER A 51 22.27 2.65 -6.28
C SER A 51 23.61 1.94 -6.47
N ILE A 52 24.05 1.75 -7.72
CA ILE A 52 25.37 1.19 -8.05
C ILE A 52 26.47 2.09 -7.51
N ILE A 53 26.39 3.41 -7.80
CA ILE A 53 27.35 4.40 -7.29
C ILE A 53 27.39 4.36 -5.75
N THR A 54 26.23 4.27 -5.10
CA THR A 54 26.13 4.21 -3.64
C THR A 54 26.80 2.96 -3.06
N LYS A 55 26.63 1.80 -3.70
CA LYS A 55 27.26 0.55 -3.25
C LYS A 55 28.78 0.51 -3.49
N VAL A 56 29.24 1.04 -4.61
CA VAL A 56 30.66 1.00 -5.02
C VAL A 56 31.47 2.09 -4.31
N PHE A 57 30.98 3.34 -4.33
CA PHE A 57 31.75 4.49 -3.90
C PHE A 57 31.33 5.03 -2.53
N LYS A 58 30.16 4.63 -1.99
CA LYS A 58 29.63 5.07 -0.70
C LYS A 58 29.78 6.59 -0.45
N PRO A 59 29.27 7.44 -1.35
CA PRO A 59 29.50 8.87 -1.26
C PRO A 59 28.86 9.45 0.01
N ASN A 60 29.62 10.28 0.74
CA ASN A 60 29.23 10.81 2.04
C ASN A 60 27.90 11.58 2.01
N PHE A 61 27.57 12.28 0.92
CA PHE A 61 26.31 13.01 0.81
C PHE A 61 25.07 12.09 0.77
N ILE A 62 25.22 10.85 0.29
CA ILE A 62 24.14 9.85 0.30
C ILE A 62 24.10 9.15 1.66
N ILE A 63 25.25 8.68 2.15
CA ILE A 63 25.30 7.90 3.39
C ILE A 63 24.90 8.72 4.62
N ASN A 64 25.26 10.01 4.66
CA ASN A 64 24.94 10.88 5.79
C ASN A 64 23.53 11.49 5.72
N ASN A 65 22.83 11.36 4.58
CA ASN A 65 21.47 11.83 4.43
C ASN A 65 20.49 10.65 4.53
N GLU A 66 19.66 10.63 5.57
CA GLU A 66 18.74 9.52 5.85
C GLU A 66 17.81 9.19 4.67
N PHE A 67 17.28 10.22 4.00
CA PHE A 67 16.39 10.05 2.85
C PHE A 67 17.12 9.39 1.67
N LEU A 68 18.28 9.92 1.28
CA LEU A 68 19.06 9.39 0.15
C LEU A 68 19.63 8.00 0.45
N ASN A 69 20.10 7.77 1.69
CA ASN A 69 20.60 6.48 2.13
C ASN A 69 19.48 5.42 2.04
N THR A 70 18.27 5.73 2.52
CA THR A 70 17.11 4.84 2.44
C THR A 70 16.72 4.55 0.99
N LEU A 71 16.80 5.55 0.11
CA LEU A 71 16.40 5.41 -1.28
C LEU A 71 17.38 4.58 -2.12
N PHE A 72 18.70 4.74 -1.91
CA PHE A 72 19.73 4.19 -2.80
C PHE A 72 20.64 3.12 -2.16
N ASN A 73 20.76 3.06 -0.83
CA ASN A 73 21.56 2.04 -0.14
C ASN A 73 20.70 0.86 0.34
N ILE A 74 20.09 0.17 -0.61
CA ILE A 74 19.15 -0.92 -0.34
C ILE A 74 19.84 -2.28 -0.08
N LYS A 75 19.09 -3.23 0.51
CA LYS A 75 19.58 -4.60 0.75
C LYS A 75 19.86 -5.32 -0.59
N PRO A 76 20.74 -6.35 -0.62
CA PRO A 76 21.14 -7.02 -1.86
C PRO A 76 19.98 -7.55 -2.71
N ILE A 77 18.95 -8.12 -2.09
CA ILE A 77 17.77 -8.64 -2.80
C ILE A 77 17.05 -7.53 -3.58
N TRP A 78 16.81 -6.38 -2.94
CA TRP A 78 16.17 -5.23 -3.56
C TRP A 78 17.06 -4.60 -4.63
N PHE A 79 18.37 -4.65 -4.44
CA PHE A 79 19.33 -4.14 -5.42
C PHE A 79 19.29 -4.95 -6.72
N VAL A 80 19.30 -6.28 -6.61
CA VAL A 80 19.20 -7.17 -7.77
C VAL A 80 17.85 -7.01 -8.48
N THR A 81 16.74 -6.97 -7.74
CA THR A 81 15.42 -6.77 -8.36
C THR A 81 15.30 -5.40 -9.03
N ARG A 82 15.90 -4.34 -8.47
CA ARG A 82 15.94 -3.01 -9.09
C ARG A 82 16.71 -3.03 -10.42
N ILE A 83 17.84 -3.74 -10.50
CA ILE A 83 18.60 -3.92 -11.75
C ILE A 83 17.77 -4.69 -12.79
N ILE A 84 17.19 -5.83 -12.41
CA ILE A 84 16.35 -6.64 -13.31
C ILE A 84 15.16 -5.83 -13.82
N GLY A 85 14.49 -5.09 -12.94
CA GLY A 85 13.36 -4.23 -13.31
C GLY A 85 13.76 -3.13 -14.31
N ALA A 86 14.93 -2.52 -14.14
CA ALA A 86 15.44 -1.54 -15.10
C ALA A 86 15.78 -2.17 -16.46
N VAL A 87 16.38 -3.35 -16.47
CA VAL A 87 16.65 -4.09 -17.71
C VAL A 87 15.33 -4.38 -18.43
N PHE A 88 14.31 -4.91 -17.74
CA PHE A 88 13.00 -5.15 -18.36
C PHE A 88 12.33 -3.86 -18.84
N CYS A 89 12.42 -2.76 -18.09
CA CYS A 89 11.91 -1.46 -18.55
C CYS A 89 12.59 -1.02 -19.85
N VAL A 90 13.92 -1.13 -19.97
CA VAL A 90 14.67 -0.76 -21.17
C VAL A 90 14.31 -1.68 -22.34
N LEU A 91 14.27 -3.00 -22.13
CA LEU A 91 13.89 -3.97 -23.16
C LEU A 91 12.48 -3.72 -23.68
N SER A 92 11.50 -3.48 -22.80
CA SER A 92 10.13 -3.15 -23.18
C SER A 92 10.02 -1.77 -23.85
N LEU A 93 10.79 -0.77 -23.42
CA LEU A 93 10.79 0.57 -24.01
C LEU A 93 11.28 0.55 -25.46
N PHE A 94 12.40 -0.12 -25.72
CA PHE A 94 12.99 -0.21 -27.06
C PHE A 94 12.42 -1.37 -27.90
N LYS A 95 11.52 -2.18 -27.32
CA LYS A 95 10.97 -3.41 -27.93
C LYS A 95 12.07 -4.37 -28.39
N VAL A 96 13.14 -4.49 -27.61
CA VAL A 96 14.27 -5.38 -27.87
C VAL A 96 14.23 -6.51 -26.86
N GLY A 97 14.05 -7.76 -27.29
CA GLY A 97 14.08 -8.93 -26.42
C GLY A 97 13.03 -9.99 -26.75
N PRO A 98 12.93 -11.05 -25.93
CA PRO A 98 11.93 -12.10 -26.10
C PRO A 98 10.50 -11.57 -25.95
N GLU A 99 9.55 -12.12 -26.70
CA GLU A 99 8.12 -11.75 -26.63
C GLU A 99 7.54 -11.86 -25.22
N ALA A 100 8.02 -12.81 -24.41
CA ALA A 100 7.61 -12.96 -23.01
C ALA A 100 7.89 -11.71 -22.14
N ILE A 101 8.76 -10.80 -22.58
CA ILE A 101 9.12 -9.56 -21.89
C ILE A 101 8.53 -8.34 -22.63
N ILE A 102 8.57 -8.32 -23.96
CA ILE A 102 8.25 -7.11 -24.74
C ILE A 102 6.81 -7.07 -25.26
N SER A 103 6.02 -8.14 -25.10
CA SER A 103 4.66 -8.18 -25.66
C SER A 103 3.74 -7.13 -25.02
N ASP A 104 2.73 -6.74 -25.79
CA ASP A 104 1.63 -5.86 -25.34
C ASP A 104 0.76 -6.48 -24.25
N SER A 105 0.96 -7.76 -23.92
CA SER A 105 0.31 -8.46 -22.81
C SER A 105 1.21 -8.64 -21.58
N THR A 106 2.50 -8.29 -21.67
CA THR A 106 3.49 -8.50 -20.61
C THR A 106 4.19 -7.19 -20.24
N GLY A 107 5.49 -7.04 -20.53
CA GLY A 107 6.26 -5.88 -20.07
C GLY A 107 5.86 -4.58 -20.75
N ALA A 108 5.39 -4.60 -22.00
CA ALA A 108 4.90 -3.37 -22.64
C ALA A 108 3.58 -2.88 -22.01
N PHE A 109 2.70 -3.78 -21.58
CA PHE A 109 1.50 -3.44 -20.79
C PHE A 109 1.88 -2.84 -19.43
N VAL A 110 2.81 -3.48 -18.72
CA VAL A 110 3.28 -2.99 -17.42
C VAL A 110 3.90 -1.60 -17.57
N LEU A 111 4.76 -1.40 -18.57
CA LEU A 111 5.47 -0.14 -18.76
C LEU A 111 4.57 1.00 -19.25
N ASN A 112 3.75 0.76 -20.28
CA ASN A 112 2.96 1.83 -20.93
C ASN A 112 1.59 2.04 -20.28
N GLY A 113 1.02 1.02 -19.64
CA GLY A 113 -0.29 1.09 -19.00
C GLY A 113 -0.19 1.18 -17.49
N LEU A 114 0.32 0.13 -16.85
CA LEU A 114 0.28 0.04 -15.39
C LEU A 114 1.15 1.11 -14.72
N LEU A 115 2.43 1.19 -15.09
CA LEU A 115 3.39 2.11 -14.45
C LEU A 115 3.03 3.58 -14.70
N THR A 116 2.48 3.92 -15.87
CA THR A 116 2.06 5.30 -16.18
C THR A 116 0.92 5.74 -15.26
N ILE A 117 -0.09 4.90 -15.07
CA ILE A 117 -1.22 5.18 -14.17
C ILE A 117 -0.73 5.22 -12.71
N LEU A 118 0.09 4.27 -12.30
CA LEU A 118 0.61 4.21 -10.92
C LEU A 118 1.48 5.41 -10.59
N PHE A 119 2.34 5.84 -11.52
CA PHE A 119 3.21 7.01 -11.32
C PHE A 119 2.42 8.27 -11.01
N THR A 120 1.41 8.59 -11.84
CA THR A 120 0.65 9.83 -11.67
C THR A 120 -0.29 9.79 -10.47
N ILE A 121 -0.83 8.61 -10.12
CA ILE A 121 -1.65 8.47 -8.91
C ILE A 121 -0.81 8.56 -7.66
N PHE A 122 0.32 7.85 -7.60
CA PHE A 122 1.20 7.89 -6.43
C PHE A 122 1.84 9.25 -6.23
N PHE A 123 2.06 10.03 -7.30
CA PHE A 123 2.45 11.43 -7.18
C PHE A 123 1.44 12.24 -6.35
N PHE A 124 0.15 12.19 -6.71
CA PHE A 124 -0.89 12.90 -5.95
C PHE A 124 -1.20 12.26 -4.62
N ALA A 125 -1.17 10.93 -4.52
CA ALA A 125 -1.37 10.23 -3.26
C ALA A 125 -0.28 10.62 -2.27
N GLY A 126 1.00 10.58 -2.64
CA GLY A 126 2.09 11.00 -1.75
C GLY A 126 1.96 12.44 -1.25
N LEU A 127 1.46 13.35 -2.09
CA LEU A 127 1.29 14.76 -1.74
C LEU A 127 0.04 15.02 -0.89
N LEU A 128 -1.07 14.33 -1.16
CA LEU A 128 -2.39 14.65 -0.59
C LEU A 128 -2.82 13.68 0.51
N LEU A 129 -2.24 12.48 0.59
CA LEU A 129 -2.57 11.48 1.61
C LEU A 129 -2.35 11.98 3.05
N PRO A 130 -1.35 12.82 3.36
CA PRO A 130 -1.27 13.47 4.67
C PRO A 130 -2.54 14.24 5.06
N LEU A 131 -3.32 14.77 4.09
CA LEU A 131 -4.59 15.44 4.35
C LEU A 131 -5.72 14.51 4.80
N LEU A 132 -5.55 13.21 4.57
CA LEU A 132 -6.46 12.17 5.04
C LEU A 132 -5.98 11.60 6.38
N LEU A 133 -4.69 11.34 6.51
CA LEU A 133 -4.11 10.64 7.67
C LEU A 133 -3.88 11.55 8.88
N ASN A 134 -3.46 12.82 8.70
CA ASN A 134 -2.95 13.65 9.81
C ASN A 134 -4.03 14.50 10.53
N PHE A 135 -5.32 14.32 10.23
CA PHE A 135 -6.41 15.17 10.74
C PHE A 135 -7.34 14.48 11.74
N GLY A 136 -6.87 13.47 12.48
CA GLY A 136 -7.65 12.83 13.55
C GLY A 136 -8.73 11.84 13.05
N LEU A 137 -8.84 11.65 11.74
CA LEU A 137 -9.89 10.82 11.12
C LEU A 137 -9.69 9.34 11.44
N LEU A 138 -8.44 8.89 11.43
CA LEU A 138 -8.07 7.52 11.72
C LEU A 138 -8.35 7.17 13.19
N GLU A 139 -8.10 8.10 14.08
CA GLU A 139 -8.36 7.99 15.52
C GLU A 139 -9.86 7.97 15.80
N PHE A 140 -10.65 8.78 15.08
CA PHE A 140 -12.11 8.79 15.19
C PHE A 140 -12.74 7.45 14.78
N PHE A 141 -12.42 6.96 13.58
CA PHE A 141 -12.93 5.65 13.13
C PHE A 141 -12.31 4.50 13.94
N GLY A 142 -11.06 4.66 14.39
CA GLY A 142 -10.38 3.71 15.27
C GLY A 142 -11.18 3.50 16.56
N ALA A 143 -11.55 4.58 17.23
CA ALA A 143 -12.36 4.53 18.45
C ALA A 143 -13.76 3.92 18.23
N LEU A 144 -14.37 4.17 17.07
CA LEU A 144 -15.68 3.59 16.70
C LEU A 144 -15.61 2.07 16.50
N LEU A 145 -14.54 1.58 15.88
CA LEU A 145 -14.37 0.16 15.55
C LEU A 145 -13.80 -0.68 16.71
N THR A 146 -13.22 -0.06 17.75
CA THR A 146 -12.69 -0.72 18.95
C THR A 146 -13.65 -1.77 19.54
N LYS A 147 -14.94 -1.43 19.67
CA LYS A 147 -15.95 -2.34 20.25
C LYS A 147 -16.27 -3.56 19.37
N VAL A 148 -15.97 -3.50 18.08
CA VAL A 148 -16.24 -4.55 17.10
C VAL A 148 -15.03 -5.47 16.92
N MET A 149 -13.81 -4.93 17.07
CA MET A 149 -12.56 -5.66 16.80
C MET A 149 -12.37 -6.92 17.63
N ARG A 150 -12.63 -6.85 18.94
CA ARG A 150 -12.40 -7.98 19.84
C ARG A 150 -13.35 -9.16 19.59
N PRO A 151 -14.69 -8.99 19.57
CA PRO A 151 -15.61 -10.11 19.40
C PRO A 151 -15.57 -10.74 18.00
N ILE A 152 -15.38 -9.95 16.94
CA ILE A 152 -15.46 -10.46 15.56
C ILE A 152 -14.11 -11.00 15.07
N PHE A 153 -13.06 -10.21 15.29
CA PHE A 153 -11.76 -10.42 14.67
C PHE A 153 -10.67 -10.92 15.63
N THR A 154 -11.01 -11.09 16.92
CA THR A 154 -10.06 -11.52 17.97
C THR A 154 -8.87 -10.59 18.14
N LEU A 155 -9.06 -9.30 17.84
CA LEU A 155 -8.02 -8.27 17.88
C LEU A 155 -8.29 -7.19 18.94
N PRO A 156 -7.26 -6.53 19.48
CA PRO A 156 -7.43 -5.41 20.40
C PRO A 156 -8.09 -4.24 19.68
N GLY A 157 -8.81 -3.40 20.41
CA GLY A 157 -9.60 -2.33 19.79
C GLY A 157 -8.74 -1.33 19.03
N ARG A 158 -7.52 -1.08 19.54
CA ARG A 158 -6.49 -0.25 18.91
C ARG A 158 -6.06 -0.71 17.51
N SER A 159 -6.22 -1.99 17.17
CA SER A 159 -5.93 -2.51 15.81
C SER A 159 -6.82 -1.89 14.72
N SER A 160 -7.92 -1.25 15.11
CA SER A 160 -8.76 -0.48 14.20
C SER A 160 -7.99 0.62 13.49
N ILE A 161 -7.07 1.28 14.18
CA ILE A 161 -6.25 2.35 13.61
C ILE A 161 -5.36 1.76 12.50
N ASP A 162 -4.73 0.60 12.73
CA ASP A 162 -3.90 -0.09 11.75
C ASP A 162 -4.70 -0.51 10.51
N CYS A 163 -5.91 -1.03 10.72
CA CYS A 163 -6.83 -1.40 9.63
C CYS A 163 -7.21 -0.19 8.78
N ILE A 164 -7.67 0.90 9.40
CA ILE A 164 -8.09 2.09 8.66
C ILE A 164 -6.90 2.75 7.96
N THR A 165 -5.73 2.78 8.61
CA THR A 165 -4.51 3.31 8.01
C THR A 165 -4.10 2.52 6.76
N SER A 166 -4.19 1.19 6.84
CA SER A 166 -3.93 0.31 5.69
C SER A 166 -4.91 0.54 4.56
N TRP A 167 -6.21 0.63 4.88
CA TRP A 167 -7.27 0.76 3.90
C TRP A 167 -7.24 2.11 3.18
N LEU A 168 -7.06 3.20 3.94
CA LEU A 168 -7.14 4.56 3.40
C LEU A 168 -5.80 5.07 2.84
N GLY A 169 -4.69 4.55 3.36
CA GLY A 169 -3.35 4.99 2.98
C GLY A 169 -2.59 3.91 2.26
N ASP A 170 -1.72 3.26 3.03
CA ASP A 170 -0.73 2.32 2.52
C ASP A 170 -0.66 1.09 3.43
N GLY A 171 -0.82 -0.09 2.83
CA GLY A 171 -0.70 -1.36 3.53
C GLY A 171 0.67 -1.51 4.21
N THR A 172 1.75 -0.95 3.63
CA THR A 172 3.08 -0.99 4.26
C THR A 172 3.16 -0.13 5.52
N LEU A 173 2.50 1.04 5.56
CA LEU A 173 2.41 1.84 6.78
C LEU A 173 1.62 1.10 7.87
N GLY A 174 0.54 0.41 7.49
CA GLY A 174 -0.21 -0.45 8.40
C GLY A 174 0.67 -1.50 9.09
N VAL A 175 1.43 -2.27 8.31
CA VAL A 175 2.36 -3.29 8.85
C VAL A 175 3.45 -2.67 9.72
N MET A 176 4.00 -1.51 9.32
CA MET A 176 5.02 -0.82 10.11
C MET A 176 4.48 -0.35 11.47
N LEU A 177 3.27 0.20 11.50
CA LEU A 177 2.59 0.58 12.74
C LEU A 177 2.34 -0.64 13.61
N THR A 178 1.83 -1.73 13.05
CA THR A 178 1.63 -2.99 13.77
C THR A 178 2.91 -3.52 14.40
N ASN A 179 4.04 -3.48 13.66
CA ASN A 179 5.34 -3.89 14.21
C ASN A 179 5.78 -2.99 15.37
N LYS A 180 5.59 -1.68 15.26
CA LYS A 180 5.90 -0.74 16.34
C LYS A 180 5.04 -1.00 17.59
N GLN A 181 3.74 -1.25 17.42
CA GLN A 181 2.84 -1.60 18.52
C GLN A 181 3.22 -2.94 19.19
N TYR A 182 3.69 -3.91 18.40
CA TYR A 182 4.24 -5.16 18.93
C TYR A 182 5.51 -4.94 19.77
N GLU A 183 6.47 -4.17 19.24
CA GLU A 183 7.72 -3.83 19.94
C GLU A 183 7.49 -3.02 21.23
N GLU A 184 6.46 -2.17 21.24
CA GLU A 184 6.05 -1.37 22.40
C GLU A 184 5.25 -2.16 23.46
N GLY A 185 4.89 -3.42 23.17
CA GLY A 185 4.18 -4.31 24.11
C GLY A 185 2.66 -4.16 24.11
N PHE A 186 2.08 -3.51 23.11
CA PHE A 186 0.62 -3.36 22.98
C PHE A 186 -0.04 -4.54 22.26
N TYR A 187 0.68 -5.23 21.38
CA TYR A 187 0.19 -6.42 20.68
C TYR A 187 0.93 -7.69 21.10
N SER A 188 0.19 -8.80 21.14
CA SER A 188 0.78 -10.13 21.15
C SER A 188 1.38 -10.45 19.77
N LYS A 189 2.33 -11.39 19.71
CA LYS A 189 2.89 -11.86 18.44
C LYS A 189 1.80 -12.40 17.50
N ARG A 190 0.76 -13.04 18.04
CA ARG A 190 -0.38 -13.53 17.26
C ARG A 190 -1.21 -12.38 16.71
N GLU A 191 -1.54 -11.38 17.53
CA GLU A 191 -2.29 -10.21 17.12
C GLU A 191 -1.55 -9.44 16.02
N ALA A 192 -0.25 -9.18 16.22
CA ALA A 192 0.58 -8.51 15.22
C ALA A 192 0.67 -9.28 13.89
N ALA A 193 0.77 -10.61 13.95
CA ALA A 193 0.75 -11.46 12.76
C ALA A 193 -0.60 -11.37 12.03
N ILE A 194 -1.72 -11.48 12.75
CA ILE A 194 -3.07 -11.40 12.16
C ILE A 194 -3.31 -10.04 11.50
N ILE A 195 -2.97 -8.93 12.18
CA ILE A 195 -3.16 -7.58 11.66
C ILE A 195 -2.35 -7.41 10.37
N SER A 196 -1.06 -7.78 10.40
CA SER A 196 -0.15 -7.63 9.26
C SER A 196 -0.55 -8.47 8.05
N THR A 197 -1.19 -9.64 8.24
CA THR A 197 -1.55 -10.52 7.11
C THR A 197 -2.96 -10.31 6.59
N THR A 198 -3.86 -9.77 7.42
CA THR A 198 -5.30 -9.84 7.13
C THR A 198 -5.99 -8.48 7.15
N PHE A 199 -5.38 -7.48 7.79
CA PHE A 199 -5.93 -6.12 7.89
C PHE A 199 -5.17 -5.09 7.05
N SER A 200 -4.13 -5.52 6.32
CA SER A 200 -3.45 -4.72 5.29
C SER A 200 -4.22 -4.71 3.96
N ALA A 201 -5.46 -4.21 4.01
CA ALA A 201 -6.34 -4.16 2.84
C ALA A 201 -5.77 -3.27 1.73
N VAL A 202 -6.04 -3.65 0.48
CA VAL A 202 -5.69 -2.84 -0.70
C VAL A 202 -6.52 -1.56 -0.69
N SER A 203 -5.87 -0.42 -0.96
CA SER A 203 -6.54 0.87 -0.91
C SER A 203 -7.65 1.02 -1.97
N ILE A 204 -8.64 1.85 -1.65
CA ILE A 204 -9.78 2.17 -2.54
C ILE A 204 -9.26 2.70 -3.88
N THR A 205 -8.30 3.62 -3.82
CA THR A 205 -7.64 4.22 -4.98
C THR A 205 -7.00 3.16 -5.87
N PHE A 206 -6.27 2.20 -5.28
CA PHE A 206 -5.63 1.14 -6.07
C PHE A 206 -6.66 0.16 -6.66
N SER A 207 -7.71 -0.17 -5.90
CA SER A 207 -8.81 -1.01 -6.38
C SER A 207 -9.51 -0.40 -7.61
N LEU A 208 -9.68 0.93 -7.62
CA LEU A 208 -10.24 1.67 -8.76
C LEU A 208 -9.33 1.57 -9.98
N ILE A 209 -8.01 1.71 -9.80
CA ILE A 209 -7.05 1.57 -10.91
C ILE A 209 -7.10 0.19 -11.52
N VAL A 210 -7.11 -0.85 -10.69
CA VAL A 210 -7.13 -2.24 -11.16
C VAL A 210 -8.36 -2.48 -12.00
N ILE A 211 -9.54 -2.04 -11.55
CA ILE A 211 -10.78 -2.23 -12.31
C ILE A 211 -10.82 -1.39 -13.60
N ASP A 212 -10.25 -0.17 -13.58
CA ASP A 212 -10.14 0.71 -14.75
C ASP A 212 -9.20 0.11 -15.80
N THR A 213 -8.10 -0.48 -15.34
CA THR A 213 -7.09 -1.11 -16.21
C THR A 213 -7.65 -2.34 -16.93
N VAL A 214 -8.58 -3.09 -16.31
CA VAL A 214 -9.26 -4.22 -16.95
C VAL A 214 -10.53 -3.82 -17.72
N GLY A 215 -10.85 -2.52 -17.78
CA GLY A 215 -11.99 -1.99 -18.55
C GLY A 215 -13.36 -2.22 -17.90
N LEU A 216 -13.42 -2.43 -16.58
CA LEU A 216 -14.64 -2.75 -15.84
C LEU A 216 -15.06 -1.63 -14.86
N SER A 217 -14.65 -0.38 -15.08
CA SER A 217 -14.89 0.77 -14.17
C SER A 217 -16.36 0.94 -13.77
N HIS A 218 -17.30 0.63 -14.67
CA HIS A 218 -18.74 0.67 -14.40
C HIS A 218 -19.20 -0.33 -13.31
N LEU A 219 -18.43 -1.39 -13.05
CA LEU A 219 -18.65 -2.37 -11.99
C LEU A 219 -17.85 -2.06 -10.72
N PHE A 220 -17.26 -0.87 -10.58
CA PHE A 220 -16.41 -0.55 -9.43
C PHE A 220 -17.11 -0.78 -8.09
N ILE A 221 -18.34 -0.30 -7.92
CA ILE A 221 -19.10 -0.49 -6.67
C ILE A 221 -19.33 -1.98 -6.37
N PRO A 222 -19.95 -2.79 -7.25
CA PRO A 222 -20.17 -4.21 -6.95
C PRO A 222 -18.86 -4.99 -6.78
N PHE A 223 -17.82 -4.70 -7.57
CA PHE A 223 -16.50 -5.28 -7.41
C PHE A 223 -15.92 -4.99 -6.01
N TYR A 224 -15.89 -3.70 -5.65
CA TYR A 224 -15.27 -3.25 -4.42
C TYR A 224 -16.02 -3.76 -3.19
N LEU A 225 -17.36 -3.79 -3.22
CA LEU A 225 -18.16 -4.40 -2.16
C LEU A 225 -17.90 -5.91 -2.04
N THR A 226 -17.79 -6.62 -3.17
CA THR A 226 -17.51 -8.06 -3.17
C THR A 226 -16.13 -8.38 -2.61
N VAL A 227 -15.11 -7.62 -3.02
CA VAL A 227 -13.73 -7.77 -2.52
C VAL A 227 -13.65 -7.41 -1.04
N SER A 228 -14.29 -6.30 -0.63
CA SER A 228 -14.33 -5.87 0.78
C SER A 228 -15.01 -6.91 1.66
N LEU A 229 -16.17 -7.43 1.24
CA LEU A 229 -16.90 -8.47 1.97
C LEU A 229 -16.09 -9.77 2.05
N SER A 230 -15.48 -10.18 0.94
CA SER A 230 -14.60 -11.36 0.91
C SER A 230 -13.39 -11.18 1.83
N GLY A 231 -12.80 -9.97 1.86
CA GLY A 231 -11.73 -9.60 2.77
C GLY A 231 -12.15 -9.64 4.23
N VAL A 232 -13.33 -9.13 4.58
CA VAL A 232 -13.89 -9.20 5.94
C VAL A 232 -14.13 -10.66 6.35
N ILE A 233 -14.70 -11.48 5.47
CA ILE A 233 -14.91 -12.91 5.73
C ILE A 233 -13.56 -13.62 5.93
N ALA A 234 -12.57 -13.32 5.09
CA ALA A 234 -11.22 -13.85 5.27
C ALA A 234 -10.60 -13.37 6.60
N ALA A 235 -10.78 -12.12 6.99
CA ALA A 235 -10.34 -11.59 8.28
C ALA A 235 -11.00 -12.27 9.49
N ILE A 236 -12.18 -12.86 9.32
CA ILE A 236 -12.82 -13.69 10.34
C ILE A 236 -12.25 -15.13 10.32
N ILE A 237 -12.08 -15.73 9.15
CA ILE A 237 -11.70 -17.15 9.03
C ILE A 237 -10.20 -17.38 9.24
N ILE A 238 -9.36 -16.57 8.59
CA ILE A 238 -7.91 -16.78 8.49
C ILE A 238 -7.20 -16.80 9.87
N PRO A 239 -7.53 -15.94 10.85
CA PRO A 239 -6.96 -16.01 12.19
C PRO A 239 -7.22 -17.34 12.93
N ARG A 240 -8.31 -18.01 12.56
CA ARG A 240 -8.79 -19.25 13.21
C ARG A 240 -8.23 -20.52 12.56
N ILE A 241 -7.56 -20.41 11.40
CA ILE A 241 -6.94 -21.53 10.71
C ILE A 241 -5.41 -21.49 10.80
N TYR A 242 -4.77 -22.63 10.50
CA TYR A 242 -3.31 -22.72 10.42
C TYR A 242 -2.80 -21.85 9.24
N PRO A 243 -1.67 -21.12 9.39
CA PRO A 243 -0.72 -21.13 10.51
C PRO A 243 -1.02 -20.14 11.66
N LEU A 244 -1.90 -19.15 11.46
CA LEU A 244 -2.06 -18.05 12.41
C LEU A 244 -2.60 -18.48 13.77
N CYS A 245 -3.49 -19.49 13.80
CA CYS A 245 -4.04 -19.98 15.06
C CYS A 245 -2.99 -20.62 16.01
N LYS A 246 -1.82 -21.01 15.49
CA LYS A 246 -0.70 -21.58 16.27
C LYS A 246 0.36 -20.57 16.67
N VAL A 247 0.25 -19.32 16.23
CA VAL A 247 1.19 -18.27 16.67
C VAL A 247 0.93 -18.00 18.15
N PRO A 248 1.95 -18.03 19.03
CA PRO A 248 1.75 -17.86 20.46
C PRO A 248 1.42 -16.41 20.82
N ASP A 249 0.59 -16.22 21.85
CA ASP A 249 0.28 -14.90 22.42
C ASP A 249 1.42 -14.39 23.33
N THR A 250 2.62 -14.27 22.78
CA THR A 250 3.81 -13.74 23.48
C THR A 250 4.08 -12.30 23.08
N TYR A 251 4.39 -11.44 24.06
CA TYR A 251 4.75 -10.05 23.83
C TYR A 251 6.25 -9.87 23.59
N TYR A 252 6.63 -8.78 22.95
CA TYR A 252 8.03 -8.47 22.69
C TYR A 252 8.83 -8.41 23.99
N ASN A 253 10.02 -9.03 24.02
CA ASN A 253 10.89 -9.14 25.20
C ASN A 253 10.21 -9.66 26.49
N ASN A 254 9.17 -10.52 26.37
CA ASN A 254 8.39 -11.01 27.52
C ASN A 254 7.81 -9.89 28.40
N GLN A 255 7.52 -8.72 27.83
CA GLN A 255 6.81 -7.66 28.55
C GLN A 255 5.40 -8.13 28.95
N GLU A 256 4.91 -7.69 30.10
CA GLU A 256 3.51 -7.86 30.45
C GLU A 256 2.63 -6.97 29.56
N ASN A 257 1.41 -7.44 29.27
CA ASN A 257 0.45 -6.70 28.45
C ASN A 257 0.19 -5.32 29.07
N LYS A 258 0.48 -4.24 28.33
CA LYS A 258 0.27 -2.86 28.80
C LYS A 258 -1.20 -2.43 28.77
N ASP A 259 -2.04 -3.09 27.98
CA ASP A 259 -3.44 -2.74 27.81
C ASP A 259 -4.38 -3.82 28.37
N ASN A 260 -4.91 -3.57 29.57
CA ASN A 260 -6.11 -4.22 30.09
C ASN A 260 -7.35 -3.65 29.35
N GLU A 261 -7.44 -3.84 28.02
CA GLU A 261 -8.67 -3.60 27.24
C GLU A 261 -9.67 -4.78 27.40
N SER A 262 -9.62 -5.51 28.52
CA SER A 262 -10.66 -6.49 28.85
C SER A 262 -11.96 -5.73 29.08
N ILE A 263 -12.89 -5.87 28.13
CA ILE A 263 -14.30 -5.49 28.33
C ILE A 263 -14.75 -6.20 29.61
N PRO A 264 -15.30 -5.48 30.62
CA PRO A 264 -15.74 -6.09 31.87
C PRO A 264 -16.72 -7.22 31.58
N GLU A 265 -16.61 -8.35 32.30
CA GLU A 265 -17.55 -9.46 32.16
C GLU A 265 -18.99 -8.95 32.37
N GLY A 266 -19.83 -9.03 31.33
CA GLY A 266 -21.25 -8.67 31.38
C GLY A 266 -21.74 -7.56 30.44
N TYR A 267 -20.91 -7.02 29.53
CA TYR A 267 -21.31 -6.05 28.50
C TYR A 267 -20.81 -6.38 27.09
#